data_AF-A0A0D2AH68-F1
#
_entry.id   AF-A0A0D2AH68-F1
#
_cell.length_a   1.000
_cell.length_b   1.000
_cell.length_c   1.000
_cell.angle_alpha   90.00
_cell.angle_beta   90.00
_cell.angle_gamma   90.00
#
_symmetry.space_group_name_H-M   'P 1'
#
loop_
_entity.id
_entity.type
_entity.pdbx_description
1 polymer ?
#
loop_
_entity_poly.entity_id
_entity_poly.type
_entity_poly.pdbx_seq_one_letter_code
_entity_poly.pdbx_strand_id
1 'polypeptide(L)'
;MAKGAEGFSQGDAKKGAGLFKTRCAQCHTVVESEGNKIGPNLHGLFGRKTGSVEGFSYTDANKQKGITWDENTLFEYLENPKKYIPGTKMAFGGLKKGKDRNDLITWLKQEC
;
A
#
# COMPACT_ATOMS: atom_id res chain seq x y z
N MET A 1 -28.63 1.05 8.83
CA MET A 1 -28.28 0.03 7.81
C MET A 1 -26.76 -0.10 7.80
N ALA A 2 -26.22 -1.20 8.34
CA ALA A 2 -24.79 -1.45 8.32
C ALA A 2 -24.35 -1.67 6.86
N LYS A 3 -23.57 -0.74 6.30
CA LYS A 3 -22.82 -1.00 5.06
C LYS A 3 -21.94 -2.21 5.34
N GLY A 4 -22.14 -3.31 4.62
CA GLY A 4 -21.17 -4.41 4.61
C GLY A 4 -19.79 -3.84 4.29
N ALA A 5 -18.77 -4.25 5.03
CA ALA A 5 -17.41 -3.77 4.82
C ALA A 5 -17.01 -4.10 3.37
N GLU A 6 -16.79 -3.06 2.56
CA GLU A 6 -16.23 -3.21 1.23
C GLU A 6 -14.78 -3.70 1.42
N GLY A 7 -14.48 -4.88 0.90
CA GLY A 7 -13.16 -5.51 0.97
C GLY A 7 -12.53 -5.67 -0.41
N PHE A 8 -11.33 -6.23 -0.45
CA PHE A 8 -10.65 -6.48 -1.71
C PHE A 8 -11.42 -7.45 -2.61
N SER A 9 -11.41 -7.17 -3.90
CA SER A 9 -11.71 -8.14 -4.95
C SER A 9 -10.75 -7.95 -6.13
N GLN A 10 -10.51 -9.03 -6.88
CA GLN A 10 -9.57 -8.97 -8.00
C GLN A 10 -10.01 -7.92 -9.05
N GLY A 11 -9.10 -7.03 -9.39
CA GLY A 11 -9.28 -5.92 -10.32
C GLY A 11 -8.49 -6.08 -11.63
N ASP A 12 -8.30 -4.97 -12.31
CA ASP A 12 -7.56 -4.89 -13.57
C ASP A 12 -6.10 -4.48 -13.32
N ALA A 13 -5.18 -5.43 -13.42
CA ALA A 13 -3.76 -5.19 -13.18
C ALA A 13 -3.13 -4.16 -14.14
N LYS A 14 -3.62 -4.06 -15.39
CA LYS A 14 -3.11 -3.09 -16.36
C LYS A 14 -3.47 -1.66 -15.93
N LYS A 15 -4.68 -1.47 -15.39
CA LYS A 15 -5.07 -0.19 -14.76
C LYS A 15 -4.29 0.06 -13.48
N GLY A 16 -4.06 -0.99 -12.68
CA GLY A 16 -3.22 -0.95 -11.48
C GLY A 16 -1.81 -0.44 -11.75
N ALA A 17 -1.16 -0.91 -12.82
CA ALA A 17 0.15 -0.45 -13.25
C ALA A 17 0.15 1.07 -13.54
N GLY A 18 -0.88 1.57 -14.22
CA GLY A 18 -1.04 3.00 -14.50
C GLY A 18 -1.25 3.83 -13.22
N LEU A 19 -2.02 3.30 -12.27
CA LEU A 19 -2.21 3.91 -10.95
C LEU A 19 -0.90 3.96 -10.17
N PHE A 20 -0.14 2.86 -10.12
CA PHE A 20 1.15 2.85 -9.44
C PHE A 20 2.11 3.88 -10.04
N LYS A 21 2.24 3.92 -11.37
CA LYS A 21 3.10 4.88 -12.07
C LYS A 21 2.77 6.33 -11.72
N THR A 22 1.49 6.67 -11.61
CA THR A 22 1.04 8.06 -11.42
C THR A 22 0.86 8.46 -9.95
N ARG A 23 0.69 7.50 -9.04
CA ARG A 23 0.35 7.76 -7.63
C ARG A 23 1.39 7.27 -6.62
N CYS A 24 2.27 6.35 -7.01
CA CYS A 24 3.14 5.63 -6.06
C CYS A 24 4.62 5.63 -6.46
N ALA A 25 4.93 5.53 -7.76
CA ALA A 25 6.29 5.30 -8.28
C ALA A 25 7.30 6.42 -7.98
N GLN A 26 6.82 7.64 -7.68
CA GLN A 26 7.69 8.73 -7.21
C GLN A 26 8.33 8.40 -5.85
N CYS A 27 7.60 7.69 -4.99
CA CYS A 27 8.02 7.39 -3.63
C CYS A 27 8.45 5.94 -3.43
N HIS A 28 8.08 5.03 -4.32
CA HIS A 28 8.29 3.60 -4.14
C HIS A 28 8.95 2.93 -5.34
N THR A 29 9.59 1.81 -5.05
CA THR A 29 10.16 0.81 -5.94
C THR A 29 9.49 -0.53 -5.63
N VAL A 30 9.50 -1.47 -6.56
CA VAL A 30 8.86 -2.79 -6.40
C VAL A 30 9.79 -3.96 -6.73
N VAL A 31 10.93 -3.68 -7.39
CA VAL A 31 11.92 -4.70 -7.76
C VAL A 31 12.88 -4.89 -6.58
N GLU A 32 13.18 -6.15 -6.23
CA GLU A 32 14.04 -6.50 -5.08
C GLU A 32 15.39 -5.79 -5.08
N SER A 33 16.05 -5.72 -6.25
CA SER A 33 17.36 -5.11 -6.41
C SER A 33 17.35 -3.57 -6.35
N GLU A 34 16.18 -2.95 -6.32
CA GLU A 34 16.06 -1.49 -6.21
C GLU A 34 16.03 -1.03 -4.75
N GLY A 35 16.70 0.08 -4.45
CA GLY A 35 16.71 0.64 -3.10
C GLY A 35 15.41 1.34 -2.69
N ASN A 36 15.40 1.84 -1.46
CA ASN A 36 14.39 2.75 -0.95
C ASN A 36 14.42 4.11 -1.69
N LYS A 37 13.28 4.80 -1.75
CA LYS A 37 13.17 6.20 -2.20
C LYS A 37 12.68 7.06 -1.03
N ILE A 38 11.75 7.99 -1.28
CA ILE A 38 11.02 8.75 -0.25
C ILE A 38 10.26 7.78 0.67
N GLY A 39 9.72 6.71 0.10
CA GLY A 39 9.13 5.57 0.79
C GLY A 39 9.99 4.30 0.65
N PRO A 40 9.67 3.25 1.41
CA PRO A 40 10.38 1.97 1.35
C PRO A 40 10.15 1.25 0.02
N ASN A 41 11.07 0.35 -0.33
CA ASN A 41 10.86 -0.66 -1.37
C ASN A 41 9.68 -1.57 -0.99
N LEU A 42 8.84 -1.90 -1.96
CA LEU A 42 7.62 -2.69 -1.79
C LEU A 42 7.73 -4.15 -2.24
N HIS A 43 8.87 -4.60 -2.75
CA HIS A 43 9.15 -6.02 -2.98
C HIS A 43 8.89 -6.84 -1.71
N GLY A 44 8.21 -7.98 -1.82
CA GLY A 44 7.84 -8.81 -0.67
C GLY A 44 6.86 -8.13 0.30
N LEU A 45 6.01 -7.22 -0.19
CA LEU A 45 5.03 -6.50 0.64
C LEU A 45 4.00 -7.44 1.28
N PHE A 46 3.45 -8.37 0.51
CA PHE A 46 2.39 -9.25 0.99
C PHE A 46 2.93 -10.28 2.00
N GLY A 47 2.27 -10.40 3.15
CA GLY A 47 2.72 -11.20 4.29
C GLY A 47 3.73 -10.50 5.21
N ARG A 48 4.24 -9.32 4.84
CA ARG A 48 5.20 -8.57 5.66
C ARG A 48 4.50 -7.68 6.68
N LYS A 49 5.09 -7.54 7.88
CA LYS A 49 4.59 -6.61 8.91
C LYS A 49 4.88 -5.15 8.58
N THR A 50 4.04 -4.24 9.06
CA THR A 50 4.31 -2.80 8.97
C THR A 50 5.67 -2.42 9.53
N GLY A 51 6.34 -1.46 8.89
CA GLY A 51 7.55 -0.86 9.43
C GLY A 51 8.79 -1.74 9.46
N SER A 52 8.89 -2.75 8.58
CA SER A 52 9.91 -3.81 8.69
C SER A 52 10.91 -3.90 7.53
N VAL A 53 10.85 -3.02 6.52
CA VAL A 53 11.88 -2.98 5.46
C VAL A 53 13.21 -2.50 6.04
N GLU A 54 14.24 -3.32 5.89
CA GLU A 54 15.58 -3.01 6.36
C GLU A 54 16.13 -1.74 5.70
N GLY A 55 16.87 -0.95 6.48
CA GLY A 55 17.46 0.30 6.00
C GLY A 55 16.47 1.45 5.74
N PHE A 56 15.16 1.27 5.93
CA PHE A 56 14.18 2.36 5.83
C PHE A 56 13.79 2.92 7.21
N SER A 57 13.84 4.25 7.36
CA SER A 57 13.47 4.92 8.61
C SER A 57 11.96 5.18 8.70
N TYR A 58 11.22 4.23 9.25
CA TYR A 58 9.79 4.36 9.52
C TYR A 58 9.46 5.29 10.70
N THR A 59 8.25 5.87 10.69
CA THR A 59 7.67 6.47 11.89
C THR A 59 7.33 5.41 12.91
N ASP A 60 7.33 5.79 14.19
CA ASP A 60 6.92 4.88 15.27
C ASP A 60 5.48 4.41 15.10
N ALA A 61 4.59 5.29 14.62
CA ALA A 61 3.22 4.94 14.26
C ALA A 61 3.15 3.79 13.23
N ASN A 62 4.01 3.80 12.21
CA ASN A 62 4.03 2.73 11.21
C ASN A 62 4.54 1.42 11.82
N LYS A 63 5.64 1.47 12.59
CA LYS A 63 6.18 0.27 13.27
C LYS A 63 5.16 -0.34 14.25
N GLN A 64 4.48 0.51 15.03
CA GLN A 64 3.55 0.10 16.09
C GLN A 64 2.18 -0.37 15.58
N LYS A 65 1.78 0.00 14.36
CA LYS A 65 0.49 -0.43 13.79
C LYS A 65 0.32 -1.95 13.82
N GLY A 66 1.43 -2.68 13.65
CA GLY A 66 1.52 -4.11 13.96
C GLY A 66 0.70 -5.05 13.06
N ILE A 67 0.15 -4.54 11.95
CA ILE A 67 -0.61 -5.37 11.00
C ILE A 67 0.34 -6.11 10.06
N THR A 68 -0.15 -7.20 9.50
CA THR A 68 0.44 -7.86 8.33
C THR A 68 -0.22 -7.30 7.08
N TRP A 69 0.58 -6.97 6.07
CA TRP A 69 0.04 -6.53 4.79
C TRP A 69 -0.51 -7.71 4.00
N ASP A 70 -1.78 -7.61 3.66
CA ASP A 70 -2.52 -8.46 2.74
C ASP A 70 -3.41 -7.57 1.87
N GLU A 71 -4.24 -8.16 1.02
CA GLU A 71 -5.09 -7.40 0.11
C GLU A 71 -6.12 -6.54 0.86
N ASN A 72 -6.70 -7.03 1.95
CA ASN A 72 -7.76 -6.32 2.67
C ASN A 72 -7.20 -5.17 3.52
N THR A 73 -6.11 -5.41 4.24
CA THR A 73 -5.41 -4.37 5.00
C THR A 73 -4.85 -3.28 4.09
N LEU A 74 -4.35 -3.63 2.90
CA LEU A 74 -3.99 -2.63 1.88
C LEU A 74 -5.21 -1.90 1.33
N PHE A 75 -6.32 -2.59 1.10
CA PHE A 75 -7.57 -1.97 0.63
C PHE A 75 -8.07 -0.90 1.61
N GLU A 76 -8.07 -1.19 2.90
CA GLU A 76 -8.45 -0.21 3.93
C GLU A 76 -7.41 0.92 4.05
N TYR A 77 -6.11 0.57 4.06
CA TYR A 77 -5.03 1.55 4.19
C TYR A 77 -5.01 2.56 3.06
N LEU A 78 -5.15 2.08 1.82
CA LEU A 78 -5.05 2.92 0.62
C LEU A 78 -6.23 3.88 0.48
N GLU A 79 -7.36 3.67 1.17
CA GLU A 79 -8.46 4.64 1.18
C GLU A 79 -8.05 5.96 1.85
N ASN A 80 -7.34 5.86 2.99
CA ASN A 80 -6.88 7.01 3.75
C ASN A 80 -5.72 6.61 4.70
N PRO A 81 -4.45 6.69 4.23
CA PRO A 81 -3.29 6.27 5.00
C PRO A 81 -3.16 6.95 6.36
N LYS A 82 -3.45 8.26 6.43
CA LYS A 82 -3.36 9.04 7.67
C LYS A 82 -4.43 8.65 8.68
N LYS A 83 -5.61 8.25 8.22
CA LYS A 83 -6.67 7.73 9.11
C LYS A 83 -6.35 6.32 9.58
N TYR A 84 -5.80 5.48 8.70
CA TYR A 84 -5.50 4.08 9.03
C TYR A 84 -4.27 3.94 9.94
N ILE A 85 -3.23 4.75 9.70
CA ILE A 85 -2.03 4.86 10.54
C ILE A 85 -1.82 6.33 10.93
N PRO A 86 -2.49 6.81 11.99
CA PRO A 86 -2.29 8.16 12.51
C PRO A 86 -0.82 8.39 12.89
N GLY A 87 -0.19 9.43 12.33
CA GLY A 87 1.24 9.70 12.51
C GLY A 87 2.15 9.09 11.43
N THR A 88 1.60 8.48 10.37
CA THR A 88 2.38 8.15 9.17
C THR A 88 2.92 9.40 8.47
N LYS A 89 4.16 9.32 7.95
CA LYS A 89 4.78 10.37 7.11
C LYS A 89 4.43 10.23 5.62
N MET A 90 3.68 9.21 5.22
CA MET A 90 3.25 9.05 3.83
C MET A 90 2.30 10.17 3.43
N ALA A 91 2.78 11.09 2.59
CA ALA A 91 2.02 12.23 2.07
C ALA A 91 1.10 11.82 0.91
N PHE A 92 0.13 10.95 1.17
CA PHE A 92 -0.84 10.47 0.19
C PHE A 92 -2.27 10.63 0.71
N GLY A 93 -3.14 11.25 -0.11
CA GLY A 93 -4.54 11.50 0.25
C GLY A 93 -5.46 10.27 0.21
N GLY A 94 -4.96 9.17 -0.37
CA GLY A 94 -5.68 7.92 -0.56
C GLY A 94 -6.44 7.83 -1.89
N LEU A 95 -6.87 6.62 -2.22
CA LEU A 95 -7.70 6.25 -3.36
C LEU A 95 -9.13 6.02 -2.87
N LYS A 96 -10.05 6.95 -3.15
CA LYS A 96 -11.43 6.89 -2.62
C LYS A 96 -12.32 5.87 -3.32
N LYS A 97 -11.99 5.52 -4.57
CA LYS A 97 -12.75 4.54 -5.33
C LYS A 97 -12.24 3.15 -4.99
N GLY A 98 -13.12 2.26 -4.50
CA GLY A 98 -12.78 0.86 -4.26
C GLY A 98 -12.19 0.17 -5.48
N LYS A 99 -12.71 0.47 -6.67
CA LYS A 99 -12.17 -0.05 -7.94
C LYS A 99 -10.69 0.28 -8.14
N ASP A 100 -10.28 1.52 -7.89
CA ASP A 100 -8.87 1.93 -8.06
C ASP A 100 -7.96 1.20 -7.07
N ARG A 101 -8.45 0.96 -5.85
CA ARG A 101 -7.73 0.16 -4.84
C ARG A 101 -7.60 -1.30 -5.29
N ASN A 102 -8.67 -1.91 -5.77
CA ASN A 102 -8.65 -3.28 -6.29
C ASN A 102 -7.69 -3.43 -7.48
N ASP A 103 -7.75 -2.51 -8.44
CA ASP A 103 -6.85 -2.51 -9.61
C ASP A 103 -5.37 -2.40 -9.16
N LEU A 104 -5.05 -1.46 -8.27
CA LEU A 104 -3.69 -1.26 -7.75
C LEU A 104 -3.18 -2.47 -6.95
N ILE A 105 -3.99 -3.01 -6.04
CA ILE A 105 -3.60 -4.14 -5.18
C ILE A 105 -3.40 -5.40 -6.02
N THR A 106 -4.25 -5.61 -7.04
CA THR A 106 -4.09 -6.73 -7.97
C THR A 106 -2.75 -6.66 -8.69
N TRP A 107 -2.36 -5.48 -9.16
CA TRP A 107 -1.07 -5.28 -9.80
C TRP A 107 0.10 -5.45 -8.81
N LEU A 108 0.02 -4.84 -7.62
CA LEU A 108 1.05 -5.01 -6.59
C LEU A 108 1.26 -6.49 -6.24
N LYS A 109 0.21 -7.30 -6.15
CA LYS A 109 0.32 -8.73 -5.84
C LYS A 109 1.02 -9.54 -6.94
N GLN A 110 1.03 -9.05 -8.18
CA GLN A 110 1.70 -9.71 -9.30
C GLN A 110 3.19 -9.31 -9.40
N GLU A 111 3.54 -8.11 -8.94
CA GLU A 111 4.88 -7.53 -9.14
C GLU A 111 5.75 -7.54 -7.88
N CYS A 112 5.15 -7.61 -6.69
CA CYS A 112 5.82 -7.54 -5.41
C CYS A 112 6.09 -8.92 -4.81
#